data_AF-A0A959BZ51-F1
#
_entry.id   AF-A0A959BZ51-F1
#
_cell.length_a   1.000
_cell.length_b   1.000
_cell.length_c   1.000
_cell.angle_alpha   90.00
_cell.angle_beta   90.00
_cell.angle_gamma   90.00
#
_symmetry.space_group_name_H-M   'P 1'
#
loop_
_entity.id
_entity.type
_entity.pdbx_description
1 polymer ?
#
loop_
_entity_poly.entity_id
_entity_poly.type
_entity_poly.pdbx_seq_one_letter_code
_entity_poly.pdbx_strand_id
1 'polypeptide(L)'
;MKGLLIRYRWLAVLGAVFIQLALGAIYAWSVFTKLLTDADGIYRFSATQAAWVFSAGLATFAIVMVLAGKWQAKAGPRVVSFTGGLLLGLGYVLGGLLGSTFWAQLIFIGMLGGAGIGLAYVVPIAVGVKWFPDRKGMITGLAVAGFGFGA
;
A
#
# COMPACT_ATOMS: atom_id res chain seq x y z
N MET A 1 -22.66 -4.91 25.43
CA MET A 1 -21.89 -4.47 24.23
C MET A 1 -20.70 -5.37 23.82
N LYS A 2 -20.06 -6.15 24.72
CA LYS A 2 -18.91 -7.01 24.36
C LYS A 2 -19.25 -8.19 23.40
N GLY A 3 -20.50 -8.67 23.38
CA GLY A 3 -20.91 -9.82 22.57
C GLY A 3 -21.20 -9.56 21.08
N LEU A 4 -21.61 -8.35 20.70
CA LEU A 4 -21.92 -8.03 19.29
C LEU A 4 -20.66 -7.81 18.45
N LEU A 5 -19.63 -7.19 19.05
CA LEU A 5 -18.31 -6.97 18.44
C LEU A 5 -17.61 -8.30 18.07
N ILE A 6 -17.97 -9.39 18.77
CA ILE A 6 -17.42 -10.74 18.58
C ILE A 6 -17.95 -11.43 17.31
N ARG A 7 -19.14 -11.07 16.82
CA ARG A 7 -19.74 -11.71 15.63
C ARG A 7 -19.20 -11.12 14.32
N TYR A 8 -18.80 -9.85 14.33
CA TYR A 8 -18.34 -9.12 13.13
C TYR A 8 -16.82 -8.95 13.04
N ARG A 9 -16.04 -9.39 14.03
CA ARG A 9 -14.57 -9.30 14.01
C ARG A 9 -13.91 -10.01 12.83
N TRP A 10 -14.53 -11.06 12.30
CA TRP A 10 -14.07 -11.74 11.08
C TRP A 10 -14.34 -10.96 9.79
N LEU A 11 -15.40 -10.14 9.73
CA LEU A 11 -15.60 -9.21 8.62
C LEU A 11 -14.49 -8.15 8.59
N ALA A 12 -14.00 -7.72 9.75
CA ALA A 12 -12.85 -6.83 9.82
C ALA A 12 -11.56 -7.49 9.29
N VAL A 13 -11.40 -8.81 9.44
CA VAL A 13 -10.30 -9.57 8.83
C VAL A 13 -10.44 -9.60 7.30
N LEU A 14 -11.65 -9.81 6.77
CA LEU A 14 -11.89 -9.73 5.33
C LEU A 14 -11.56 -8.33 4.79
N GLY A 15 -12.01 -7.27 5.45
CA GLY A 15 -11.66 -5.89 5.08
C GLY A 15 -10.15 -5.63 5.14
N ALA A 16 -9.47 -6.15 6.16
CA ALA A 16 -8.02 -6.12 6.27
C ALA A 16 -7.32 -6.80 5.09
N VAL A 17 -7.79 -7.98 4.67
CA VAL A 17 -7.25 -8.70 3.50
C VAL A 17 -7.49 -7.90 2.22
N PHE A 18 -8.67 -7.31 2.01
CA PHE A 18 -8.94 -6.48 0.83
C PHE A 18 -8.06 -5.22 0.77
N ILE A 19 -7.84 -4.54 1.90
CA ILE A 19 -6.89 -3.42 1.97
C ILE A 19 -5.51 -3.94 1.54
N GLN A 20 -5.03 -5.01 2.15
CA GLN A 20 -3.70 -5.54 1.86
C GLN A 20 -3.56 -5.98 0.39
N LEU A 21 -4.58 -6.63 -0.17
CA LEU A 21 -4.64 -6.99 -1.58
C LEU A 21 -4.50 -5.77 -2.49
N ALA A 22 -5.25 -4.70 -2.23
CA ALA A 22 -5.15 -3.45 -2.99
C ALA A 22 -3.75 -2.81 -2.87
N LEU A 23 -3.13 -2.88 -1.69
CA LEU A 23 -1.78 -2.38 -1.48
C LEU A 23 -0.71 -3.21 -2.20
N GLY A 24 -0.97 -4.50 -2.41
CA GLY A 24 -0.14 -5.40 -3.22
C GLY A 24 0.02 -4.94 -4.67
N ALA A 25 -0.77 -3.96 -5.14
CA ALA A 25 -0.60 -3.33 -6.45
C ALA A 25 0.82 -2.81 -6.74
N ILE A 26 1.66 -2.58 -5.72
CA ILE A 26 3.07 -2.27 -5.91
C ILE A 26 3.82 -3.36 -6.71
N TYR A 27 3.40 -4.62 -6.62
CA TYR A 27 3.99 -5.73 -7.37
C TYR A 27 3.60 -5.72 -8.86
N ALA A 28 2.48 -5.10 -9.20
CA ALA A 28 2.11 -4.84 -10.60
C ALA A 28 3.11 -3.92 -11.31
N TRP A 29 4.02 -3.26 -10.58
CA TRP A 29 5.15 -2.52 -11.14
C TRP A 29 6.00 -3.34 -12.11
N SER A 30 6.11 -4.65 -11.89
CA SER A 30 6.83 -5.54 -12.82
C SER A 30 6.22 -5.56 -14.23
N VAL A 31 4.89 -5.43 -14.34
CA VAL A 31 4.17 -5.31 -15.61
C VAL A 31 4.44 -3.94 -16.24
N PHE A 32 4.37 -2.86 -15.45
CA PHE A 32 4.67 -1.52 -15.91
C PHE A 32 6.12 -1.37 -16.36
N THR A 33 7.06 -2.02 -15.70
CA THR A 33 8.49 -1.93 -16.04
C THR A 33 8.73 -2.30 -17.50
N LYS A 34 8.10 -3.37 -18.01
CA LYS A 34 8.21 -3.77 -19.43
C LYS A 34 7.74 -2.67 -20.38
N LEU A 35 6.64 -1.98 -20.05
CA LEU A 35 6.06 -0.90 -20.85
C LEU A 35 6.87 0.41 -20.74
N LEU A 36 7.42 0.68 -19.56
CA LEU A 36 8.22 1.87 -19.29
C LEU A 36 9.58 1.82 -19.97
N THR A 37 10.17 0.62 -20.09
CA THR A 37 11.48 0.41 -20.72
C THR A 37 11.42 0.10 -22.21
N ASP A 38 10.23 0.07 -22.80
CA ASP A 38 10.06 -0.14 -24.23
C ASP A 38 10.74 1.00 -25.02
N ALA A 39 11.64 0.64 -25.94
CA ALA A 39 12.41 1.59 -26.74
C ALA A 39 11.53 2.36 -27.73
N ASP A 40 10.46 1.73 -28.21
CA ASP A 40 9.48 2.34 -29.10
C ASP A 40 8.34 3.03 -28.31
N GLY A 41 8.30 2.82 -27.00
CA GLY A 41 7.33 3.41 -26.10
C GLY A 41 7.49 4.91 -25.89
N ILE A 42 6.52 5.51 -25.19
CA ILE A 42 6.48 6.94 -24.86
C ILE A 42 7.51 7.30 -23.79
N TYR A 43 7.80 6.37 -22.88
CA TYR A 43 8.61 6.59 -21.68
C TYR A 43 10.10 6.37 -21.91
N ARG A 44 10.47 5.26 -22.56
CA ARG A 44 11.85 4.90 -22.92
C ARG A 44 12.82 4.96 -21.72
N PHE A 45 12.33 4.59 -20.55
CA PHE A 45 13.16 4.59 -19.34
C PHE A 45 14.24 3.52 -19.45
N SER A 46 15.40 3.81 -18.87
CA SER A 46 16.36 2.75 -18.61
C SER A 46 15.82 1.80 -17.53
N ALA A 47 16.28 0.55 -17.53
CA ALA A 47 15.96 -0.40 -16.46
C ALA A 47 16.32 0.17 -15.07
N THR A 48 17.42 0.93 -14.99
CA THR A 48 17.85 1.64 -13.77
C THR A 48 16.83 2.68 -13.32
N GLN A 49 16.27 3.47 -14.24
CA GLN A 49 15.24 4.47 -13.90
C GLN A 49 13.97 3.79 -13.37
N ALA A 50 13.49 2.73 -14.02
CA ALA A 50 12.33 1.98 -13.54
C ALA A 50 12.59 1.37 -12.14
N ALA A 51 13.80 0.86 -11.90
CA ALA A 51 14.20 0.33 -10.60
C ALA A 51 14.28 1.41 -9.50
N TRP A 52 14.68 2.63 -9.85
CA TRP A 52 14.68 3.76 -8.91
C TRP A 52 13.29 4.16 -8.46
N VAL A 53 12.30 4.17 -9.36
CA VAL A 53 10.91 4.48 -9.00
C VAL A 53 10.37 3.44 -8.02
N PHE A 54 10.60 2.15 -8.28
CA PHE A 54 10.22 1.07 -7.37
C PHE A 54 10.92 1.16 -6.01
N SER A 55 12.23 1.39 -6.03
CA SER A 55 13.05 1.54 -4.81
C SER A 55 12.59 2.72 -3.95
N ALA A 56 12.26 3.85 -4.58
CA ALA A 56 11.67 5.00 -3.90
C ALA A 56 10.31 4.63 -3.30
N GLY A 57 9.48 3.88 -4.05
CA GLY A 57 8.25 3.23 -3.57
C GLY A 57 8.41 2.51 -2.24
N LEU A 58 9.34 1.54 -2.20
CA LEU A 58 9.61 0.73 -1.01
C LEU A 58 10.21 1.55 0.13
N ALA A 59 11.11 2.49 -0.17
CA ALA A 59 11.72 3.34 0.84
C ALA A 59 10.68 4.27 1.49
N THR A 60 9.87 4.96 0.69
CA THR A 60 8.80 5.82 1.18
C THR A 60 7.75 5.00 1.93
N PHE A 61 7.37 3.82 1.42
CA PHE A 61 6.52 2.88 2.12
C PHE A 61 7.04 2.57 3.54
N ALA A 62 8.29 2.15 3.66
CA ALA A 62 8.90 1.80 4.95
C ALA A 62 8.91 2.98 5.93
N ILE A 63 9.32 4.16 5.46
CA ILE A 63 9.37 5.38 6.28
C ILE A 63 7.97 5.78 6.76
N VAL A 64 7.02 5.83 5.83
CA VAL A 64 5.67 6.31 6.13
C VAL A 64 4.92 5.32 7.02
N MET A 65 5.18 4.01 6.91
CA MET A 65 4.58 3.01 7.81
C MET A 65 4.88 3.28 9.28
N VAL A 66 6.11 3.70 9.61
CA VAL A 66 6.50 4.04 10.99
C VAL A 66 5.71 5.25 11.49
N LEU A 67 5.53 6.26 10.64
CA LEU A 67 4.75 7.46 10.96
C LEU A 67 3.26 7.15 11.09
N ALA A 68 2.74 6.30 10.20
CA ALA A 68 1.36 5.86 10.15
C ALA A 68 0.94 5.17 11.45
N GLY A 69 1.79 4.31 12.01
CA GLY A 69 1.50 3.64 13.28
C GLY A 69 1.30 4.63 14.44
N LYS A 70 2.11 5.69 14.50
CA LYS A 70 1.97 6.76 15.50
C LYS A 70 0.71 7.59 15.26
N TRP A 71 0.43 7.93 14.00
CA TRP A 71 -0.75 8.74 13.65
C TRP A 71 -2.06 7.98 13.89
N GLN A 72 -2.09 6.69 13.57
CA GLN A 72 -3.22 5.79 13.80
C GLN A 72 -3.63 5.76 15.27
N ALA A 73 -2.68 5.82 16.20
CA ALA A 73 -2.98 5.84 17.63
C ALA A 73 -3.76 7.09 18.06
N LYS A 74 -3.62 8.21 17.33
CA LYS A 74 -4.29 9.49 17.63
C LYS A 74 -5.57 9.70 16.80
N ALA A 75 -5.51 9.48 15.49
CA ALA A 75 -6.62 9.74 14.55
C ALA A 75 -7.54 8.53 14.33
N GLY A 76 -7.12 7.34 14.77
CA GLY A 76 -7.85 6.10 14.58
C GLY A 76 -7.59 5.41 13.23
N PRO A 77 -7.92 4.12 13.12
CA PRO A 77 -7.59 3.29 11.96
C PRO A 77 -8.27 3.73 10.66
N ARG A 78 -9.54 4.17 10.72
CA ARG A 78 -10.32 4.53 9.53
C ARG A 78 -9.72 5.71 8.78
N VAL A 79 -9.34 6.77 9.48
CA VAL A 79 -8.77 7.98 8.87
C VAL A 79 -7.45 7.67 8.17
N VAL A 80 -6.57 6.91 8.83
CA VAL A 80 -5.26 6.57 8.28
C VAL A 80 -5.37 5.65 7.07
N SER A 81 -6.21 4.59 7.14
CA SER A 81 -6.45 3.71 5.99
C SER A 81 -7.06 4.44 4.79
N PHE A 82 -8.05 5.29 5.02
CA PHE A 82 -8.70 6.03 3.95
C PHE A 82 -7.74 7.03 3.28
N THR A 83 -6.96 7.75 4.07
CA THR A 83 -5.92 8.65 3.55
C THR A 83 -4.88 7.90 2.74
N GLY A 84 -4.46 6.72 3.21
CA GLY A 84 -3.52 5.86 2.47
C GLY A 84 -4.09 5.40 1.12
N GLY A 85 -5.34 4.95 1.09
CA GLY A 85 -6.01 4.57 -0.16
C GLY A 85 -6.17 5.73 -1.14
N LEU A 86 -6.51 6.93 -0.64
CA LEU A 86 -6.59 8.13 -1.46
C LEU A 86 -5.23 8.52 -2.06
N LEU A 87 -4.17 8.53 -1.26
CA LEU A 87 -2.83 8.88 -1.75
C LEU A 87 -2.31 7.84 -2.74
N LEU A 88 -2.57 6.55 -2.50
CA LEU A 88 -2.26 5.49 -3.44
C LEU A 88 -3.00 5.72 -4.78
N GLY A 89 -4.31 5.87 -4.74
CA GLY A 89 -5.13 6.10 -5.93
C GLY A 89 -4.71 7.36 -6.68
N LEU A 90 -4.48 8.47 -5.98
CA LEU A 90 -3.99 9.72 -6.56
C LEU A 90 -2.60 9.55 -7.19
N GLY A 91 -1.69 8.82 -6.53
CA GLY A 91 -0.37 8.50 -7.09
C GLY A 91 -0.46 7.80 -8.43
N TYR A 92 -1.28 6.75 -8.52
CA TYR A 92 -1.47 6.01 -9.78
C TYR A 92 -2.23 6.82 -10.85
N VAL A 93 -3.27 7.55 -10.48
CA VAL A 93 -4.04 8.40 -11.43
C VAL A 93 -3.16 9.52 -11.99
N LEU A 94 -2.44 10.24 -11.12
CA LEU A 94 -1.54 11.31 -11.55
C LEU A 94 -0.33 10.76 -12.32
N GLY A 95 0.19 9.61 -11.92
CA GLY A 95 1.24 8.89 -12.66
C GLY A 95 0.78 8.53 -14.08
N GLY A 96 -0.44 8.02 -14.25
CA GLY A 96 -0.98 7.67 -15.57
C GLY A 96 -1.33 8.88 -16.44
N LEU A 97 -1.86 9.95 -15.86
CA LEU A 97 -2.32 11.13 -16.60
C LEU A 97 -1.21 12.16 -16.88
N LEU A 98 -0.30 12.35 -15.92
CA LEU A 98 0.70 13.43 -15.94
C LEU A 98 2.14 12.91 -15.98
N GLY A 99 2.35 11.61 -15.73
CA GLY A 99 3.68 11.05 -15.69
C GLY A 99 4.14 10.62 -17.06
N SER A 100 4.81 11.49 -17.83
CA SER A 100 5.54 11.10 -19.04
C SER A 100 7.07 11.06 -18.83
N THR A 101 7.54 11.53 -17.68
CA THR A 101 8.96 11.65 -17.35
C THR A 101 9.32 10.82 -16.14
N PHE A 102 10.61 10.47 -16.03
CA PHE A 102 11.15 9.74 -14.88
C PHE A 102 10.80 10.42 -13.55
N TRP A 103 11.01 11.74 -13.45
CA TRP A 103 10.76 12.50 -12.22
C TRP A 103 9.28 12.50 -11.83
N ALA A 104 8.37 12.61 -12.80
CA ALA A 104 6.95 12.53 -12.52
C ALA A 104 6.56 11.15 -11.99
N GLN A 105 7.07 10.06 -12.58
CA GLN A 105 6.82 8.70 -12.08
C GLN A 105 7.46 8.44 -10.70
N LEU A 106 8.66 8.99 -10.47
CA LEU A 106 9.34 8.93 -9.18
C LEU A 106 8.52 9.60 -8.07
N ILE A 107 7.92 10.76 -8.35
CA ILE A 107 7.11 11.51 -7.39
C ILE A 107 5.74 10.86 -7.20
N PHE A 108 5.02 10.56 -8.29
CA PHE A 108 3.63 10.10 -8.19
C PHE A 108 3.52 8.63 -7.79
N ILE A 109 4.32 7.73 -8.38
CA ILE A 109 4.26 6.31 -8.03
C ILE A 109 5.21 5.99 -6.88
N GLY A 110 6.47 6.44 -6.99
CA GLY A 110 7.49 6.17 -5.97
C GLY A 110 7.14 6.81 -4.62
N MET A 111 7.01 8.13 -4.57
CA MET A 111 6.79 8.81 -3.29
C MET A 111 5.33 8.81 -2.87
N LEU A 112 4.42 9.32 -3.70
CA LEU A 112 3.01 9.49 -3.34
C LEU A 112 2.29 8.13 -3.21
N GLY A 113 2.48 7.24 -4.18
CA GLY A 113 2.00 5.85 -4.11
C GLY A 113 2.58 5.08 -2.94
N GLY A 114 3.91 5.12 -2.75
CA GLY A 114 4.59 4.51 -1.61
C GLY A 114 4.09 5.00 -0.25
N ALA A 115 3.84 6.30 -0.12
CA ALA A 115 3.26 6.89 1.09
C ALA A 115 1.83 6.38 1.34
N GLY A 116 1.02 6.26 0.29
CA GLY A 116 -0.32 5.67 0.37
C GLY A 116 -0.29 4.24 0.92
N ILE A 117 0.64 3.42 0.43
CA ILE A 117 0.85 2.05 0.93
C ILE A 117 1.27 2.07 2.40
N GLY A 118 2.24 2.92 2.78
CA GLY A 118 2.72 3.00 4.16
C GLY A 118 1.64 3.35 5.17
N LEU A 119 0.78 4.30 4.82
CA LEU A 119 -0.35 4.70 5.66
C LEU A 119 -1.34 3.56 5.87
N ALA A 120 -1.74 2.89 4.79
CA ALA A 120 -2.79 1.89 4.86
C ALA A 120 -2.31 0.52 5.37
N TYR A 121 -1.05 0.14 5.13
CA TYR A 121 -0.52 -1.21 5.43
C TYR A 121 -0.48 -1.54 6.93
N VAL A 122 -0.07 -0.57 7.76
CA VAL A 122 0.09 -0.80 9.20
C VAL A 122 -1.26 -1.01 9.91
N VAL A 123 -2.34 -0.47 9.35
CA VAL A 123 -3.63 -0.39 10.02
C VAL A 123 -4.27 -1.77 10.22
N PRO A 124 -4.45 -2.62 9.17
CA PRO A 124 -4.93 -3.99 9.31
C PRO A 124 -4.18 -4.81 10.35
N ILE A 125 -2.85 -4.71 10.36
CA ILE A 125 -1.97 -5.45 11.27
C ILE A 125 -2.21 -4.99 12.71
N ALA A 126 -2.14 -3.68 12.96
CA ALA A 126 -2.29 -3.12 14.30
C ALA A 126 -3.70 -3.31 14.88
N VAL A 127 -4.75 -3.23 14.05
CA VAL A 127 -6.13 -3.50 14.48
C VAL A 127 -6.34 -4.98 14.73
N GLY A 128 -5.87 -5.84 13.81
CA GLY A 128 -6.03 -7.29 13.89
C GLY A 128 -5.43 -7.87 15.17
N VAL A 129 -4.21 -7.48 15.52
CA VAL A 129 -3.52 -7.94 16.74
C VAL A 129 -4.24 -7.50 18.02
N LYS A 130 -4.89 -6.33 18.01
CA LYS A 130 -5.70 -5.84 19.15
C LYS A 130 -7.02 -6.57 19.28
N TRP A 131 -7.65 -6.95 18.17
CA TRP A 131 -8.97 -7.60 18.15
C TRP A 131 -8.90 -9.12 18.34
N PHE A 132 -7.76 -9.74 18.03
CA PHE A 132 -7.48 -11.17 18.16
C PHE A 132 -6.21 -11.41 18.99
N PRO A 133 -6.21 -11.07 20.29
CA PRO A 133 -5.04 -11.25 21.15
C PRO A 133 -4.63 -12.73 21.29
N ASP A 134 -5.56 -13.65 21.08
CA ASP A 134 -5.40 -15.11 21.09
C ASP A 134 -4.82 -15.69 19.79
N ARG A 135 -4.86 -14.94 18.67
CA ARG A 135 -4.46 -15.41 17.33
C ARG A 135 -3.62 -14.42 16.55
N LYS A 136 -2.76 -13.66 17.26
CA LYS A 136 -1.97 -12.56 16.68
C LYS A 136 -1.22 -13.00 15.42
N GLY A 137 -0.47 -14.10 15.48
CA GLY A 137 0.31 -14.62 14.35
C GLY A 137 -0.52 -14.99 13.12
N MET A 138 -1.68 -15.63 13.32
CA MET A 138 -2.57 -16.00 12.22
C MET A 138 -3.16 -14.74 11.54
N ILE A 139 -3.59 -13.75 12.32
CA ILE A 139 -4.17 -12.51 11.76
C ILE A 139 -3.12 -11.68 11.03
N THR A 140 -1.91 -11.56 11.58
CA THR A 140 -0.81 -10.91 10.86
C THR A 140 -0.44 -11.68 9.59
N GLY A 141 -0.43 -13.02 9.65
CA GLY A 141 -0.17 -13.87 8.48
C GLY A 141 -1.19 -13.66 7.37
N LEU A 142 -2.50 -13.66 7.70
CA LEU A 142 -3.56 -13.39 6.73
C LEU A 142 -3.44 -11.99 6.10
N ALA A 143 -3.11 -10.98 6.91
CA ALA A 143 -2.92 -9.63 6.41
C ALA A 143 -1.72 -9.54 5.44
N VAL A 144 -0.58 -10.16 5.77
CA VAL A 144 0.61 -10.16 4.90
C VAL A 144 0.39 -11.03 3.66
N ALA A 145 -0.32 -12.16 3.79
CA ALA A 145 -0.71 -13.00 2.66
C ALA A 145 -1.57 -12.22 1.68
N GLY A 146 -2.55 -11.43 2.16
CA GLY A 146 -3.34 -10.53 1.32
C GLY A 146 -2.49 -9.58 0.49
N PHE A 147 -1.41 -9.03 1.07
CA PHE A 147 -0.48 -8.16 0.36
C PHE A 147 0.30 -8.91 -0.72
N GLY A 148 0.77 -10.13 -0.42
CA GLY A 148 1.46 -10.98 -1.39
C GLY A 148 0.56 -11.46 -2.54
N PHE A 149 -0.75 -11.66 -2.30
CA PHE A 149 -1.71 -12.02 -3.35
C PHE A 149 -1.94 -10.91 -4.39
N GLY A 150 -1.48 -9.68 -4.15
CA GLY A 150 -1.54 -8.60 -5.13
C GLY A 150 -0.39 -8.61 -6.15
N ALA A 151 0.55 -9.56 -6.05
CA ALA A 151 1.64 -9.78 -7.00
C ALA A 151 1.22 -10.61 -8.21
#